data_AF-A0A7J6I006-F1
#
_entry.id   AF-A0A7J6I006-F1
#
_cell.length_a   1.000
_cell.length_b   1.000
_cell.length_c   1.000
_cell.angle_alpha   90.00
_cell.angle_beta   90.00
_cell.angle_gamma   90.00
#
_symmetry.space_group_name_H-M   'P 1'
#
loop_
_entity.id
_entity.type
_entity.pdbx_description
1 polymer ?
#
loop_
_entity_poly.entity_id
_entity_poly.type
_entity_poly.pdbx_seq_one_letter_code
_entity_poly.pdbx_strand_id
1 'polypeptide(L)'
;MATFSPKTIIFYITTLLLITTVPQSKAALNANYYSQTCPQAEKIILQTVYNASIFDPKVPARLLRMFFHDCFIRLRQKCPKPNNDITAGQFLDSTSSSFDNDYYKRLIQGKAVFGSDQALGGDLRTKSIVESFASDQSLFFREFAASMVKLGNVGVIENGEVRVKCRVAN
;
A
#
# COMPACT_ATOMS: atom_id res chain seq x y z
N MET A 1 41.88 1.15 -29.54
CA MET A 1 40.97 2.31 -29.35
C MET A 1 39.98 2.29 -30.49
N ALA A 2 38.70 2.01 -30.23
CA ALA A 2 37.68 2.00 -31.28
C ALA A 2 37.31 3.44 -31.65
N THR A 3 37.47 3.81 -32.91
CA THR A 3 37.07 5.12 -33.45
C THR A 3 35.64 5.02 -33.98
N PHE A 4 34.71 5.74 -33.35
CA PHE A 4 33.31 5.77 -33.76
C PHE A 4 33.10 6.81 -34.86
N SER A 5 32.38 6.44 -35.92
CA SER A 5 32.07 7.33 -37.04
C SER A 5 31.09 8.43 -36.61
N PRO A 6 31.24 9.68 -37.09
CA PRO A 6 30.34 10.79 -36.75
C PRO A 6 28.86 10.49 -37.07
N LYS A 7 28.59 9.65 -38.08
CA LYS A 7 27.22 9.20 -38.40
C LYS A 7 26.61 8.32 -37.30
N THR A 8 27.44 7.51 -36.65
CA THR A 8 27.03 6.63 -35.54
C THR A 8 26.77 7.45 -34.28
N ILE A 9 27.57 8.48 -34.01
CA ILE A 9 27.38 9.40 -32.87
C ILE A 9 26.09 10.20 -33.03
N ILE A 10 25.82 10.74 -34.22
CA ILE A 10 24.59 11.49 -34.52
C ILE A 10 23.36 10.58 -34.35
N PHE A 11 23.44 9.34 -34.84
CA PHE A 11 22.36 8.37 -34.66
C PHE A 11 22.05 8.13 -33.17
N TYR A 12 23.07 7.87 -32.34
CA TYR A 12 22.89 7.68 -30.90
C TYR A 12 22.32 8.92 -30.19
N ILE A 13 22.76 10.13 -30.56
CA ILE A 13 22.22 11.38 -29.99
C ILE A 13 20.75 11.58 -30.39
N THR A 14 20.39 11.33 -31.65
CA THR A 14 19.00 11.44 -32.10
C THR A 14 18.08 10.41 -31.43
N THR A 15 18.55 9.18 -31.21
CA THR A 15 17.79 8.15 -30.48
C THR A 15 17.65 8.47 -28.99
N LEU A 16 18.66 9.09 -28.36
CA LEU A 16 18.61 9.48 -26.95
C LEU A 16 17.64 10.65 -26.71
N LEU A 17 17.52 11.58 -27.67
CA LEU A 17 16.63 12.74 -27.59
C LEU A 17 15.13 12.37 -27.76
N LEU A 18 14.81 11.25 -28.40
CA LEU A 18 13.43 10.76 -28.54
C LEU A 18 12.88 10.05 -27.29
N ILE A 19 13.74 9.62 -26.37
CA ILE A 19 13.31 8.87 -25.17
C ILE A 19 12.80 9.82 -24.05
N THR A 20 13.16 11.11 -24.10
CA THR A 20 12.82 12.07 -23.03
C THR A 20 11.42 12.68 -23.14
N THR A 21 10.68 12.42 -24.22
CA THR A 21 9.36 13.03 -24.46
C THR A 21 8.17 12.09 -24.25
N VAL A 22 8.37 10.88 -23.70
CA VAL A 22 7.23 10.01 -23.39
C VAL A 22 6.40 10.67 -22.28
N PRO A 23 5.17 11.14 -22.55
CA PRO A 23 4.31 11.61 -21.49
C PRO A 23 3.94 10.41 -20.62
N GLN A 24 4.44 10.41 -19.39
CA GLN A 24 4.05 9.44 -18.39
C GLN A 24 2.57 9.66 -18.09
N SER A 25 1.69 8.81 -18.63
CA SER A 25 0.27 8.80 -18.28
C SER A 25 0.16 8.50 -16.78
N LYS A 26 0.07 9.55 -15.97
CA LYS A 26 -0.32 9.42 -14.57
C LYS A 26 -1.85 9.37 -14.57
N ALA A 27 -2.40 8.17 -14.51
CA ALA A 27 -3.78 7.95 -14.12
C ALA A 27 -3.95 8.48 -12.69
N ALA A 28 -4.20 9.77 -12.54
CA ALA A 28 -4.37 10.39 -11.24
C ALA A 28 -5.80 10.14 -10.78
N LEU A 29 -5.97 9.29 -9.76
CA LEU A 29 -7.25 9.10 -9.11
C LEU A 29 -7.77 10.43 -8.54
N ASN A 30 -9.07 10.65 -8.67
CA ASN A 30 -9.76 11.83 -8.13
C ASN A 30 -10.59 11.42 -6.92
N ALA A 31 -10.31 12.02 -5.75
CA ALA A 31 -11.07 11.75 -4.52
C ALA A 31 -12.56 12.06 -4.68
N ASN A 32 -12.92 13.04 -5.51
CA ASN A 32 -14.31 13.46 -5.72
C ASN A 32 -14.98 12.77 -6.92
N TYR A 33 -14.42 11.66 -7.44
CA TYR A 33 -14.90 11.01 -8.66
C TYR A 33 -16.41 10.68 -8.63
N TYR A 34 -16.92 10.20 -7.48
CA TYR A 34 -18.34 9.84 -7.33
C TYR A 34 -19.23 10.98 -6.81
N SER A 35 -18.69 12.17 -6.59
CA SER A 35 -19.43 13.28 -5.97
C SER A 35 -20.73 13.66 -6.71
N GLN A 36 -20.76 13.49 -8.04
CA GLN A 36 -21.93 13.82 -8.86
C GLN A 36 -22.75 12.59 -9.24
N THR A 37 -22.10 11.49 -9.61
CA THR A 37 -22.77 10.28 -10.12
C THR A 37 -23.33 9.39 -9.01
N CYS A 38 -22.71 9.39 -7.83
CA CYS A 38 -23.14 8.63 -6.67
C CYS A 38 -22.76 9.36 -5.36
N PRO A 39 -23.41 10.51 -5.04
CA PRO A 39 -23.00 11.42 -3.96
C PRO A 39 -23.01 10.78 -2.56
N GLN A 40 -23.75 9.69 -2.36
CA GLN A 40 -23.83 9.00 -1.08
C GLN A 40 -22.78 7.89 -0.91
N ALA A 41 -21.97 7.60 -1.94
CA ALA A 41 -21.05 6.47 -1.92
C ALA A 41 -20.09 6.50 -0.72
N GLU A 42 -19.37 7.61 -0.53
CA GLU A 42 -18.41 7.76 0.57
C GLU A 42 -19.07 7.67 1.94
N LYS A 43 -20.25 8.29 2.09
CA LYS A 43 -21.02 8.25 3.34
C LYS A 43 -21.46 6.83 3.69
N ILE A 44 -21.98 6.08 2.71
CA ILE A 44 -22.41 4.70 2.90
C ILE A 44 -21.22 3.83 3.31
N ILE A 45 -20.08 3.97 2.62
CA ILE A 45 -18.84 3.23 2.93
C ILE A 45 -18.38 3.55 4.35
N LEU A 46 -18.30 4.84 4.71
CA LEU A 46 -17.84 5.28 6.03
C LEU A 46 -18.74 4.73 7.14
N GLN A 47 -20.06 4.85 7.01
CA GLN A 47 -20.99 4.36 8.02
C GLN A 47 -20.92 2.83 8.16
N THR A 48 -20.82 2.12 7.04
CA THR A 48 -20.74 0.65 7.04
C THR A 48 -19.47 0.17 7.75
N VAL A 49 -18.33 0.77 7.42
CA VAL A 49 -17.04 0.44 8.05
C VAL A 49 -17.07 0.80 9.53
N TYR A 50 -17.61 1.97 9.89
CA TYR A 50 -17.72 2.40 11.28
C TYR A 50 -18.59 1.44 12.11
N ASN A 51 -19.80 1.12 11.65
CA ASN A 51 -20.71 0.22 12.35
C ASN A 51 -20.08 -1.19 12.54
N ALA A 52 -19.41 -1.70 11.50
CA ALA A 52 -18.72 -2.98 11.59
C ALA A 52 -17.53 -2.93 12.56
N SER A 53 -16.83 -1.80 12.63
CA SER A 53 -15.68 -1.61 13.54
C SER A 53 -16.09 -1.52 15.01
N ILE A 54 -17.27 -0.98 15.30
CA ILE A 54 -17.83 -1.02 16.66
C ILE A 54 -18.07 -2.46 17.11
N PHE A 55 -18.59 -3.30 16.21
CA PHE A 55 -18.90 -4.69 16.52
C PHE A 55 -17.64 -5.56 16.62
N ASP A 56 -16.69 -5.39 15.70
CA ASP A 56 -15.42 -6.10 15.70
C ASP A 56 -14.26 -5.13 15.43
N PRO A 57 -13.42 -4.81 16.45
CA PRO A 57 -12.30 -3.87 16.30
C PRO A 57 -11.20 -4.37 15.37
N LYS A 58 -11.23 -5.64 14.93
CA LYS A 58 -10.29 -6.20 13.93
C LYS A 58 -10.70 -5.85 12.50
N VAL A 59 -11.91 -5.32 12.27
CA VAL A 59 -12.42 -5.00 10.92
C VAL A 59 -11.49 -4.02 10.18
N PRO A 60 -11.04 -2.88 10.75
CA PRO A 60 -10.12 -1.98 10.07
C PRO A 60 -8.82 -2.66 9.64
N ALA A 61 -8.21 -3.46 10.53
CA ALA A 61 -6.99 -4.19 10.21
C ALA A 61 -7.18 -5.23 9.09
N ARG A 62 -8.32 -5.93 9.06
CA ARG A 62 -8.67 -6.87 7.99
C ARG A 62 -8.91 -6.17 6.65
N LEU A 63 -9.58 -5.01 6.65
CA LEU A 63 -9.80 -4.21 5.44
C LEU A 63 -8.50 -3.64 4.88
N LEU A 64 -7.63 -3.11 5.73
CA LEU A 64 -6.29 -2.66 5.34
C LEU A 64 -5.51 -3.83 4.72
N ARG A 65 -5.47 -4.98 5.40
CA ARG A 65 -4.82 -6.18 4.86
C ARG A 65 -5.39 -6.57 3.50
N MET A 66 -6.71 -6.62 3.36
CA MET A 66 -7.36 -6.92 2.08
C MET A 66 -6.92 -5.96 0.98
N PHE A 67 -6.88 -4.65 1.26
CA PHE A 67 -6.39 -3.64 0.32
C PHE A 67 -4.94 -3.89 -0.13
N PHE A 68 -4.03 -4.22 0.80
CA PHE A 68 -2.67 -4.62 0.44
C PHE A 68 -2.65 -5.88 -0.44
N HIS A 69 -3.47 -6.89 -0.14
CA HIS A 69 -3.54 -8.13 -0.94
C HIS A 69 -4.12 -7.90 -2.35
N ASP A 70 -5.06 -6.96 -2.51
CA ASP A 70 -5.63 -6.60 -3.81
C ASP A 70 -4.63 -5.85 -4.69
N CYS A 71 -3.77 -5.01 -4.12
CA CYS A 71 -2.69 -4.36 -4.87
C CYS A 71 -1.52 -5.32 -5.19
N PHE A 72 -1.34 -6.40 -4.41
CA PHE A 72 -0.24 -7.36 -4.55
C PHE A 72 -0.73 -8.79 -4.92
N ILE A 73 -1.47 -8.90 -6.02
CA ILE A 73 -2.16 -10.13 -6.48
C ILE A 73 -1.22 -11.35 -6.68
N ARG A 74 0.06 -11.14 -7.02
CA ARG A 74 1.01 -12.22 -7.34
C ARG A 74 1.42 -13.08 -6.14
N LEU A 75 1.18 -12.65 -4.90
CA LEU A 75 1.56 -13.39 -3.70
C LEU A 75 0.49 -14.39 -3.25
N ARG A 76 -0.79 -14.13 -3.54
CA ARG A 76 -1.91 -14.97 -3.11
C ARG A 76 -1.87 -16.39 -3.70
N GLN A 77 -1.38 -16.53 -4.93
CA GLN A 77 -1.25 -17.84 -5.60
C GLN A 77 -0.15 -18.72 -5.00
N LYS A 78 0.75 -18.15 -4.18
CA LYS A 78 1.89 -18.87 -3.57
C LYS A 78 1.61 -19.40 -2.17
N CYS A 79 0.48 -19.05 -1.56
CA CYS A 79 0.15 -19.50 -0.21
C CYS A 79 -0.42 -20.93 -0.23
N PRO A 80 0.02 -21.83 0.68
CA PRO A 80 -0.60 -23.14 0.85
C PRO A 80 -2.06 -23.04 1.31
N LYS A 81 -2.76 -24.20 1.33
CA LYS A 81 -4.21 -24.33 1.60
C LYS A 81 -4.69 -23.42 2.76
N PRO A 82 -5.95 -22.93 2.70
CA PRO A 82 -6.51 -22.07 3.73
C PRO A 82 -6.31 -22.66 5.12
N ASN A 83 -5.75 -21.87 6.04
CA ASN A 83 -5.70 -22.25 7.44
C ASN A 83 -7.12 -22.18 8.02
N ASN A 84 -7.62 -23.30 8.55
CA ASN A 84 -8.95 -23.39 9.18
C ASN A 84 -8.88 -23.16 10.70
N ASP A 85 -7.70 -22.89 11.26
CA ASP A 85 -7.54 -22.57 12.67
C ASP A 85 -8.12 -21.18 13.00
N ILE A 86 -9.17 -21.19 13.82
CA ILE A 86 -9.89 -20.00 14.27
C ILE A 86 -9.09 -19.14 15.26
N THR A 87 -8.01 -19.71 15.83
CA THR A 87 -7.07 -19.03 16.72
C THR A 87 -5.84 -18.50 15.99
N ALA A 88 -5.77 -18.69 14.67
CA ALA A 88 -4.63 -18.26 13.87
C ALA A 88 -4.46 -16.74 13.89
N GLY A 89 -3.24 -16.30 14.21
CA GLY A 89 -2.83 -14.91 14.21
C GLY A 89 -2.12 -14.54 15.51
N GLN A 90 -1.22 -13.56 15.43
CA GLN A 90 -0.49 -13.03 16.58
C GLN A 90 -0.57 -11.51 16.52
N PHE A 91 -0.89 -10.88 17.65
CA PHE A 91 -0.86 -9.41 17.75
C PHE A 91 0.59 -8.93 17.68
N LEU A 92 0.83 -7.91 16.85
CA LEU A 92 2.16 -7.34 16.62
C LEU A 92 2.64 -6.50 17.81
N ASP A 93 1.71 -5.92 18.56
CA ASP A 93 1.98 -5.01 19.66
C ASP A 93 0.98 -5.14 20.81
N SER A 94 1.10 -4.25 21.80
CA SER A 94 0.28 -4.30 23.02
C SER A 94 -1.09 -3.65 22.83
N THR A 95 -1.24 -2.85 21.77
CA THR A 95 -2.40 -2.02 21.45
C THR A 95 -3.08 -2.51 20.17
N SER A 96 -3.27 -3.82 20.03
CA SER A 96 -3.68 -4.47 18.78
C SER A 96 -4.99 -4.01 18.14
N SER A 97 -5.84 -3.30 18.89
CA SER A 97 -7.12 -2.74 18.43
C SER A 97 -7.04 -1.23 18.15
N SER A 98 -5.87 -0.62 18.33
CA SER A 98 -5.60 0.80 18.13
C SER A 98 -4.55 0.94 17.02
N PHE A 99 -4.73 1.94 16.17
CA PHE A 99 -3.72 2.28 15.18
C PHE A 99 -2.82 3.38 15.75
N ASP A 100 -1.60 3.02 16.12
CA ASP A 100 -0.65 3.91 16.80
C ASP A 100 0.81 3.54 16.45
N ASN A 101 1.77 4.17 17.12
CA ASN A 101 3.19 3.90 16.90
C ASN A 101 3.83 2.91 17.89
N ASP A 102 3.06 2.20 18.72
CA ASP A 102 3.57 1.14 19.61
C ASP A 102 4.29 0.05 18.82
N TYR A 103 3.78 -0.29 17.63
CA TYR A 103 4.47 -1.14 16.66
C TYR A 103 5.95 -0.76 16.50
N TYR A 104 6.26 0.50 16.17
CA TYR A 104 7.65 0.93 15.98
C TYR A 104 8.44 0.96 17.29
N LYS A 105 7.81 1.33 18.41
CA LYS A 105 8.44 1.29 19.74
C LYS A 105 8.88 -0.14 20.11
N ARG A 106 8.11 -1.15 19.74
CA ARG A 106 8.46 -2.56 19.97
C ARG A 106 9.59 -3.03 19.06
N LEU A 107 9.66 -2.55 17.83
CA LEU A 107 10.77 -2.85 16.90
C LEU A 107 12.12 -2.39 17.49
N ILE A 108 12.20 -1.17 18.03
CA ILE A 108 13.44 -0.67 18.66
C ILE A 108 13.81 -1.46 19.93
N GLN A 109 12.83 -2.02 20.63
CA GLN A 109 13.05 -2.86 21.81
C GLN A 109 13.44 -4.31 21.46
N GLY A 110 13.53 -4.68 20.18
CA GLY A 110 13.80 -6.05 19.79
C GLY A 110 12.63 -7.01 20.05
N LYS A 111 11.40 -6.48 20.16
CA LYS A 111 10.19 -7.24 20.55
C LYS A 111 9.22 -7.45 19.38
N ALA A 112 9.68 -7.32 18.14
CA ALA A 112 8.83 -7.58 16.98
C ALA A 112 8.47 -9.07 16.89
N VAL A 113 7.25 -9.36 16.45
CA VAL A 113 6.73 -10.73 16.34
C VAL A 113 7.34 -11.47 15.16
N PHE A 114 7.45 -10.80 14.01
CA PHE A 114 7.99 -11.39 12.79
C PHE A 114 9.41 -10.92 12.53
N GLY A 115 10.26 -11.84 12.04
CA GLY A 115 11.64 -11.51 11.67
C GLY A 115 11.72 -10.45 10.56
N SER A 116 10.75 -10.43 9.63
CA SER A 116 10.61 -9.38 8.61
C SER A 116 10.47 -8.00 9.21
N ASP A 117 9.75 -7.90 10.32
CA ASP A 117 9.45 -6.64 10.99
C ASP A 117 10.66 -6.22 11.82
N GLN A 118 11.28 -7.15 12.54
CA GLN A 118 12.49 -6.89 13.32
C GLN A 118 13.65 -6.40 12.44
N ALA A 119 13.74 -6.88 11.20
CA ALA A 119 14.74 -6.44 10.24
C ALA A 119 14.65 -4.94 9.92
N LEU A 120 13.46 -4.32 9.99
CA LEU A 120 13.30 -2.88 9.74
C LEU A 120 14.07 -2.02 10.75
N GLY A 121 14.10 -2.43 12.02
CA GLY A 121 14.85 -1.73 13.07
C GLY A 121 16.35 -2.05 13.07
N GLY A 122 16.75 -3.18 12.47
CA GLY A 122 18.14 -3.62 12.39
C GLY A 122 18.90 -3.12 11.14
N ASP A 123 18.20 -2.87 10.04
CA ASP A 123 18.80 -2.43 8.78
C ASP A 123 19.10 -0.92 8.80
N LEU A 124 20.36 -0.56 8.49
CA LEU A 124 20.84 0.83 8.52
C LEU A 124 20.03 1.78 7.61
N ARG A 125 19.42 1.27 6.54
CA ARG A 125 18.64 2.07 5.58
C ARG A 125 17.27 2.45 6.11
N THR A 126 16.70 1.65 7.00
CA THR A 126 15.33 1.84 7.52
C THR A 126 15.30 2.21 8.99
N LYS A 127 16.40 1.98 9.73
CA LYS A 127 16.49 2.22 11.16
C LYS A 127 16.12 3.66 11.56
N SER A 128 16.62 4.66 10.85
CA SER A 128 16.29 6.06 11.15
C SER A 128 14.81 6.40 10.95
N ILE A 129 14.15 5.75 9.99
CA ILE A 129 12.70 5.90 9.75
C ILE A 129 11.92 5.25 10.90
N VAL A 130 12.31 4.04 11.31
CA VAL A 130 11.71 3.33 12.45
C VAL A 130 11.83 4.15 13.73
N GLU A 131 13.01 4.69 14.01
CA GLU A 131 13.25 5.55 15.17
C GLU A 131 12.38 6.81 15.13
N SER A 132 12.30 7.47 13.97
CA SER A 132 11.49 8.67 13.78
C SER A 132 10.00 8.40 14.03
N PHE A 133 9.46 7.31 13.48
CA PHE A 133 8.06 6.91 13.67
C PHE A 133 7.75 6.49 15.10
N ALA A 134 8.70 5.84 15.78
CA ALA A 134 8.54 5.49 17.18
C ALA A 134 8.54 6.73 18.10
N SER A 135 9.31 7.76 17.76
CA SER A 135 9.35 9.02 18.51
C SER A 135 8.18 9.96 18.20
N ASP A 136 7.65 9.95 16.97
CA ASP A 136 6.63 10.88 16.50
C ASP A 136 5.49 10.15 15.78
N GLN A 137 4.37 10.00 16.50
CA GLN A 137 3.16 9.39 15.96
C GLN A 137 2.51 10.21 14.85
N SER A 138 2.60 11.55 14.91
CA SER A 138 2.01 12.43 13.90
C SER A 138 2.75 12.31 12.57
N LEU A 139 4.09 12.21 12.63
CA LEU A 139 4.93 11.88 11.48
C LEU A 139 4.54 10.51 10.91
N PHE A 140 4.43 9.48 11.76
CA PHE A 140 4.00 8.15 11.31
C PHE A 140 2.66 8.20 10.57
N PHE A 141 1.63 8.81 11.16
CA PHE A 141 0.29 8.87 10.55
C PHE A 141 0.30 9.62 9.22
N ARG A 142 1.06 10.72 9.12
CA ARG A 142 1.19 11.48 7.87
C ARG A 142 1.83 10.63 6.77
N GLU A 143 2.97 10.00 7.05
CA GLU A 143 3.70 9.20 6.05
C GLU A 143 2.94 7.91 5.70
N PHE A 144 2.23 7.33 6.66
CA PHE A 144 1.35 6.18 6.42
C PHE A 144 0.23 6.55 5.46
N ALA A 145 -0.50 7.65 5.71
CA ALA A 145 -1.59 8.10 4.84
C ALA A 145 -1.08 8.39 3.42
N ALA A 146 0.06 9.08 3.29
CA ALA A 146 0.68 9.35 1.99
C ALA A 146 1.07 8.05 1.25
N SER A 147 1.56 7.05 1.97
CA SER A 147 1.92 5.75 1.41
C SER A 147 0.69 4.95 0.97
N MET A 148 -0.41 5.02 1.72
CA MET A 148 -1.68 4.36 1.36
C MET A 148 -2.30 4.95 0.09
N VAL A 149 -2.22 6.27 -0.09
CA VAL A 149 -2.65 6.93 -1.34
C VAL A 149 -1.79 6.47 -2.51
N LYS A 150 -0.46 6.41 -2.34
CA LYS A 150 0.44 5.89 -3.38
C LYS A 150 0.14 4.45 -3.74
N LEU A 151 -0.12 3.60 -2.74
CA LEU A 151 -0.47 2.20 -2.95
C LEU A 151 -1.80 2.04 -3.70
N GLY A 152 -2.82 2.85 -3.37
CA GLY A 152 -4.11 2.83 -4.05
C GLY A 152 -4.06 3.19 -5.53
N ASN A 153 -3.01 3.91 -5.95
CA ASN A 153 -2.77 4.23 -7.36
C ASN A 153 -2.03 3.12 -8.13
N VAL A 154 -1.59 2.04 -7.47
CA VAL A 154 -0.87 0.94 -8.13
C VAL A 154 -1.86 0.05 -8.88
N GLY A 155 -1.63 -0.13 -10.19
CA GLY A 155 -2.40 -1.08 -10.99
C GLY A 155 -3.85 -0.66 -11.27
N VAL A 156 -4.16 0.64 -11.12
CA VAL A 156 -5.46 1.22 -11.48
C VAL A 156 -5.72 0.98 -12.97
N ILE A 157 -6.90 0.44 -13.26
CA ILE A 157 -7.41 0.26 -14.62
C ILE A 157 -8.37 1.41 -14.95
N GLU A 158 -8.11 2.14 -16.03
CA GLU A 158 -9.04 3.17 -16.52
C GLU A 158 -10.15 2.55 -17.39
N ASN A 159 -9.84 1.46 -18.08
CA ASN A 159 -10.75 0.72 -18.95
C ASN A 159 -11.16 -0.59 -18.28
N GLY A 160 -12.08 -0.50 -17.33
CA GLY A 160 -12.63 -1.64 -16.58
C GLY A 160 -14.15 -1.61 -16.47
N GLU A 161 -14.70 -2.51 -15.67
CA GLU A 161 -16.13 -2.57 -15.37
C GLU A 161 -16.41 -2.20 -13.90
N VAL A 162 -17.58 -1.62 -13.64
CA VAL A 162 -18.12 -1.51 -12.28
C VAL A 162 -18.96 -2.75 -12.00
N ARG A 163 -18.50 -3.59 -11.06
CA ARG A 163 -19.17 -4.85 -10.74
C ARG A 163 -20.37 -4.65 -9.83
N VAL A 164 -21.49 -5.30 -10.13
CA VAL A 164 -22.66 -5.36 -9.23
C VAL A 164 -22.38 -6.30 -8.04
N LYS A 165 -21.59 -7.36 -8.27
CA LYS A 165 -21.16 -8.31 -7.24
C LYS A 165 -19.64 -8.44 -7.28
N CYS A 166 -18.93 -7.98 -6.25
CA CYS A 166 -17.45 -7.94 -6.25
C CYS A 166 -16.76 -9.30 -6.49
N ARG A 167 -17.46 -10.41 -6.23
CA ARG A 167 -16.94 -11.79 -6.37
C ARG A 167 -16.95 -12.34 -7.80
N VAL A 168 -17.63 -11.69 -8.75
CA VAL A 168 -17.80 -12.19 -10.13
C VAL A 168 -17.79 -11.03 -11.12
N ALA A 169 -17.19 -11.22 -12.30
CA ALA A 169 -17.29 -10.26 -13.40
C ALA A 169 -18.73 -10.17 -13.91
N ASN A 170 -19.14 -9.03 -14.48
CA ASN A 170 -20.50 -8.90 -15.01
C ASN A 170 -20.73 -9.73 -16.27
#